data_AF-A0A3D3CLP1-F1
#
_entry.id   AF-A0A3D3CLP1-F1
#
_cell.length_a   1.000
_cell.length_b   1.000
_cell.length_c   1.000
_cell.angle_alpha   90.00
_cell.angle_beta   90.00
_cell.angle_gamma   90.00
#
_symmetry.space_group_name_H-M   'P 1'
#
loop_
_entity.id
_entity.type
_entity.pdbx_description
1 polymer ?
#
loop_
_entity_poly.entity_id
_entity_poly.type
_entity_poly.pdbx_seq_one_letter_code
_entity_poly.pdbx_strand_id
1 'polypeptide(L)' 'MSPSIFREKGYRFYFLSNEEDRIHIHVTCEDGEAKF' A
#
# COMPACT_ATOMS: atom_id res chain seq x y z
N MET A 1 -7.96 -2.86 -11.34
CA MET A 1 -6.54 -2.79 -11.74
C MET A 1 -5.73 -3.43 -10.63
N SER A 2 -4.63 -4.11 -10.94
CA SER A 2 -3.72 -4.59 -9.89
C SER A 2 -2.95 -3.39 -9.34
N PRO A 3 -2.88 -3.16 -8.02
CA PRO A 3 -2.13 -2.05 -7.47
C PRO A 3 -0.66 -2.15 -7.89
N SER A 4 -0.05 -1.01 -8.17
CA SER A 4 1.41 -0.97 -8.34
C SER A 4 2.02 -1.17 -6.96
N ILE A 5 2.85 -2.21 -6.82
CA ILE A 5 3.46 -2.56 -5.53
C ILE A 5 4.94 -2.19 -5.53
N PHE A 6 5.34 -1.30 -4.64
CA PHE A 6 6.76 -1.00 -4.36
C PHE A 6 7.21 -1.70 -3.08
N ARG A 7 8.43 -2.23 -3.07
CA ARG A 7 9.00 -3.00 -1.95
C ARG A 7 10.36 -2.44 -1.58
N GLU A 8 10.53 -2.07 -0.32
CA GLU A 8 11.78 -1.51 0.21
C GLU A 8 11.93 -1.90 1.68
N LYS A 9 13.06 -2.52 2.07
CA LYS A 9 13.39 -2.84 3.48
C LYS A 9 12.24 -3.49 4.29
N GLY A 10 11.45 -4.38 3.67
CA GLY A 10 10.33 -5.07 4.33
C GLY A 10 8.99 -4.31 4.29
N TYR A 11 8.99 -3.07 3.80
CA TYR A 11 7.79 -2.29 3.55
C TYR A 11 7.21 -2.60 2.17
N ARG A 12 5.90 -2.74 2.09
CA ARG A 12 5.10 -2.93 0.87
C ARG A 12 4.17 -1.74 0.72
N PHE A 13 4.35 -0.98 -0.34
CA PHE A 13 3.51 0.17 -0.68
C PHE A 13 2.55 -0.22 -1.78
N TYR A 14 1.27 0.01 -1.57
CA TYR A 14 0.19 -0.24 -2.52
C TYR A 14 -0.35 1.12 -2.96
N PHE A 15 -0.02 1.50 -4.19
CA PHE A 15 -0.52 2.74 -4.77
C PHE A 15 -1.86 2.49 -5.43
N LEU A 16 -2.87 3.33 -5.12
CA LEU A 16 -4.19 3.26 -5.71
C LEU A 16 -4.79 1.85 -5.53
N SER A 17 -4.79 1.37 -4.28
CA SER A 17 -5.41 0.09 -3.96
C SER A 17 -6.89 0.14 -4.34
N ASN A 18 -7.41 -0.96 -4.88
CA ASN A 18 -8.82 -1.10 -5.30
C ASN A 18 -9.82 -1.10 -4.09
N GLU A 19 -9.36 -0.69 -2.92
CA GLU A 19 -10.06 -0.77 -1.63
C GLU A 19 -10.84 0.50 -1.31
N GLU A 20 -10.36 1.67 -1.76
CA GLU A 20 -11.06 2.95 -1.66
C GLU A 20 -11.03 3.70 -2.99
N ASP A 21 -12.10 4.46 -3.26
CA ASP A 21 -12.28 5.24 -4.50
C ASP A 21 -11.38 6.51 -4.54
N ARG A 22 -10.84 6.91 -3.38
CA ARG A 22 -9.95 8.07 -3.26
C ARG A 22 -8.50 7.70 -3.58
N ILE A 23 -7.72 8.69 -4.02
CA ILE A 23 -6.27 8.55 -4.17
C ILE A 23 -5.66 8.36 -2.77
N HIS A 24 -5.09 7.20 -2.51
CA HIS A 24 -4.48 6.83 -1.24
C HIS A 24 -3.33 5.83 -1.43
N ILE A 25 -2.50 5.68 -0.40
CA ILE A 25 -1.39 4.74 -0.36
C ILE A 25 -1.55 3.87 0.89
N HIS A 26 -1.55 2.55 0.69
CA HIS A 26 -1.47 1.60 1.80
C HIS A 26 -0.02 1.17 1.98
N VAL A 27 0.46 1.12 3.21
CA VAL A 27 1.79 0.62 3.54
C VAL A 27 1.66 -0.54 4.51
N THR A 28 2.27 -1.68 4.22
CA THR A 28 2.33 -2.83 5.14
C THR A 28 3.78 -3.22 5.41
N CYS A 29 4.08 -3.59 6.64
CA CYS A 29 5.38 -4.11 7.09
C CYS A 29 5.12 -5.33 8.00
N GLU A 30 6.18 -6.04 8.41
CA GLU A 30 6.07 -7.14 9.38
C GLU A 30 5.49 -6.70 10.73
N ASP A 31 5.71 -5.45 11.12
CA ASP A 31 5.30 -4.91 12.43
C ASP A 31 3.88 -4.29 12.42
N GLY A 32 3.26 -4.10 11.24
CA GLY A 32 1.91 -3.55 11.14
C GLY A 32 1.54 -2.95 9.77
N GLU A 33 0.34 -2.38 9.70
CA GLU A 33 -0.18 -1.69 8.52
C GLU A 33 -0.52 -0.22 8.80
N ALA A 34 -0.36 0.65 7.80
CA ALA A 34 -0.74 2.05 7.85
C ALA A 34 -1.44 2.47 6.54
N LYS A 35 -2.53 3.23 6.65
CA LYS A 35 -3.35 3.73 5.52
C LYS A 35 -3.32 5.26 5.50
N PHE A 36 -3.01 5.86 4.35
CA PHE A 36 -2.91 7.32 4.17
C PHE A 36 -3.55 7.78 2.87
#